data_AF-A0A660VGI3-F1
#
_entry.id   AF-A0A660VGI3-F1
#
_cell.length_a   1.000
_cell.length_b   1.000
_cell.length_c   1.000
_cell.angle_alpha   90.00
_cell.angle_beta   90.00
_cell.angle_gamma   90.00
#
_symmetry.space_group_name_H-M   'P 1'
#
loop_
_entity.id
_entity.type
_entity.pdbx_description
1 polymer ?
#
loop_
_entity_poly.entity_id
_entity_poly.type
_entity_poly.pdbx_seq_one_letter_code
_entity_poly.pdbx_strand_id
1 'polypeptide(L)'
;MVAEKSVPGHRLPPPKEKSSSPILSKYLKKVRESHKGTVGSFEALLSRIEGVRGVRNRETLLRRAEEAMKAKRYADAVGIYLKLLRANPWDKDALKGYQKACRLSRHRLVMPTPKIKPSRTAHSKMARPRTSAQERATSALQPLYEQAEQAYKSGNFKKAELLYMQLLSEAVGSTDPKSSIYYRLAKERIKELSQKAKEKQP
;
A
#
# COMPACT_ATOMS: atom_id res chain seq x y z
N MET A 1 -26.06 7.93 -28.88
CA MET A 1 -26.36 8.83 -27.75
C MET A 1 -27.52 8.23 -26.99
N VAL A 2 -27.25 7.56 -25.87
CA VAL A 2 -28.30 7.01 -25.01
C VAL A 2 -28.28 7.84 -23.73
N ALA A 3 -29.22 8.78 -23.65
CA ALA A 3 -29.50 9.52 -22.45
C ALA A 3 -30.18 8.58 -21.46
N GLU A 4 -29.45 8.16 -20.43
CA GLU A 4 -30.04 7.48 -19.28
C GLU A 4 -30.96 8.46 -18.55
N LYS A 5 -32.25 8.28 -18.80
CA LYS A 5 -33.34 8.93 -18.09
C LYS A 5 -33.25 8.55 -16.62
N SER A 6 -32.83 9.50 -15.78
CA SER A 6 -32.88 9.35 -14.32
C SER A 6 -34.32 9.09 -13.87
N VAL A 7 -34.52 7.95 -13.19
CA VAL A 7 -35.77 7.58 -12.53
C VAL A 7 -36.03 8.60 -11.41
N PRO A 8 -37.14 9.37 -11.46
CA PRO A 8 -37.48 10.33 -10.42
C PRO A 8 -37.99 9.58 -9.18
N GLY A 9 -37.23 9.61 -8.08
CA GLY A 9 -37.75 9.12 -6.80
C GLY A 9 -36.75 8.55 -5.79
N HIS A 10 -35.49 8.29 -6.16
CA HIS A 10 -34.53 7.62 -5.26
C HIS A 10 -33.22 8.38 -4.99
N ARG A 11 -33.12 9.67 -5.34
CA ARG A 11 -32.07 10.52 -4.75
C ARG A 11 -32.52 10.92 -3.35
N LEU A 12 -32.01 10.21 -2.35
CA LEU A 12 -31.94 10.75 -0.99
C LEU A 12 -31.37 12.18 -1.08
N PRO A 13 -32.01 13.19 -0.47
CA PRO A 13 -31.42 14.51 -0.41
C PRO A 13 -30.04 14.38 0.24
N PRO A 14 -29.02 15.11 -0.25
CA PRO A 14 -27.72 15.08 0.40
C PRO A 14 -27.92 15.37 1.89
N PRO A 15 -27.27 14.60 2.79
CA PRO A 15 -27.43 14.83 4.22
C PRO A 15 -27.11 16.29 4.47
N LYS A 16 -28.10 17.04 4.99
CA LYS A 16 -27.95 18.45 5.33
C LYS A 16 -26.66 18.55 6.14
N GLU A 17 -25.69 19.29 5.61
CA GLU A 17 -24.41 19.51 6.27
C GLU A 17 -24.72 19.96 7.70
N LYS A 18 -24.46 19.08 8.66
CA LYS A 18 -24.54 19.44 10.07
C LYS A 18 -23.51 20.53 10.23
N SER A 19 -23.97 21.78 10.32
CA SER A 19 -23.12 22.95 10.50
C SER A 19 -22.13 22.60 11.60
N SER A 20 -20.84 22.50 11.22
CA SER A 20 -19.82 21.98 12.11
C SER A 20 -19.92 22.78 13.41
N SER A 21 -20.06 22.09 14.54
CA SER A 21 -20.21 22.77 15.82
C SER A 21 -19.12 23.85 15.94
N PRO A 22 -19.47 25.07 16.39
CA PRO A 22 -18.53 26.21 16.39
C PRO A 22 -17.26 25.92 17.21
N ILE A 23 -17.33 24.94 18.10
CA ILE A 23 -16.20 24.42 18.87
C ILE A 23 -15.27 23.57 17.98
N LEU A 24 -15.81 22.67 17.17
CA LEU A 24 -15.03 21.83 16.26
C LEU A 24 -14.35 22.67 15.17
N SER A 25 -15.03 23.68 14.63
CA SER A 25 -14.42 24.58 13.64
C SER A 25 -13.26 25.39 14.21
N LYS A 26 -13.41 25.92 15.43
CA LYS A 26 -12.31 26.59 16.16
C LYS A 26 -11.13 25.66 16.41
N TYR A 27 -11.40 24.41 16.84
CA TYR A 27 -10.36 23.40 17.04
C TYR A 27 -9.60 23.06 15.76
N LEU A 28 -10.32 22.77 14.67
CA LEU A 28 -9.71 22.45 13.37
C LEU A 28 -8.90 23.61 12.81
N LYS A 29 -9.35 24.87 13.03
CA LYS A 29 -8.60 26.06 12.63
C LYS A 29 -7.28 26.18 13.41
N LYS A 30 -7.32 25.97 14.72
CA LYS A 30 -6.12 25.97 15.59
C LYS A 30 -5.12 24.88 15.20
N VAL A 31 -5.60 23.68 14.87
CA VAL A 31 -4.74 22.58 14.38
C VAL A 31 -4.11 22.94 13.03
N ARG A 32 -4.90 23.52 12.10
CA ARG A 32 -4.41 23.94 10.78
C ARG A 32 -3.36 25.05 10.90
N GLU A 33 -3.53 26.00 11.80
CA GLU A 33 -2.55 27.07 12.09
C GLU A 33 -1.27 26.52 12.69
N SER A 34 -1.38 25.63 13.69
CA SER A 34 -0.22 24.94 14.28
C SER A 34 0.60 24.19 13.23
N HIS A 35 -0.07 23.53 12.29
CA HIS A 35 0.59 22.71 11.27
C HIS A 35 0.93 23.50 9.99
N LYS A 36 0.58 24.79 9.89
CA LYS A 36 0.77 25.60 8.68
C LYS A 36 2.25 25.72 8.29
N GLY A 37 3.14 25.89 9.27
CA GLY A 37 4.58 25.94 9.04
C GLY A 37 5.14 24.61 8.54
N THR A 38 4.69 23.51 9.13
CA THR A 38 5.06 22.15 8.71
C THR A 38 4.61 21.88 7.27
N VAL A 39 3.36 22.19 6.93
CA VAL A 39 2.83 22.05 5.57
C VAL A 39 3.64 22.91 4.59
N GLY A 40 3.92 24.17 4.91
CA GLY A 40 4.72 25.04 4.05
C GLY A 40 6.16 24.54 3.85
N SER A 41 6.77 23.95 4.88
CA SER A 41 8.10 23.34 4.76
C SER A 41 8.10 22.11 3.85
N PHE A 42 7.04 21.29 3.90
CA PHE A 42 6.86 20.16 3.00
C PHE A 42 6.58 20.61 1.57
N GLU A 43 5.74 21.63 1.38
CA GLU A 43 5.48 22.21 0.06
C GLU A 43 6.77 22.77 -0.55
N ALA A 44 7.57 23.52 0.21
CA ALA A 44 8.86 24.03 -0.25
C ALA A 44 9.84 22.91 -0.62
N LEU A 45 9.86 21.81 0.16
CA LEU A 45 10.68 20.63 -0.13
C LEU A 45 10.23 19.95 -1.43
N LEU A 46 8.92 19.78 -1.61
CA LEU A 46 8.33 19.21 -2.83
C LEU A 46 8.63 20.10 -4.05
N SER A 47 8.43 21.41 -3.96
CA SER A 47 8.75 22.36 -5.04
C SER A 47 10.24 22.34 -5.41
N ARG A 48 11.14 22.19 -4.42
CA ARG A 48 12.58 22.03 -4.67
C ARG A 48 12.90 20.73 -5.42
N ILE A 49 12.21 19.65 -5.10
CA ILE A 49 12.39 18.34 -5.76
C ILE A 49 11.78 18.34 -7.18
N GLU A 50 10.64 19.01 -7.36
CA GLU A 50 9.96 19.17 -8.65
C GLU A 50 10.75 20.07 -9.60
N GLY A 51 11.31 21.18 -9.10
CA GLY A 51 12.15 22.11 -9.88
C GLY A 51 13.42 21.46 -10.46
N VAL A 52 13.94 20.40 -9.82
CA VAL A 52 15.10 19.63 -10.31
C VAL A 52 14.72 18.61 -11.39
N ARG A 53 13.43 18.21 -11.48
CA ARG A 53 12.93 17.22 -12.46
C ARG A 53 12.41 17.83 -13.77
N GLY A 54 12.35 19.15 -13.88
CA GLY A 54 11.92 19.83 -15.10
C GLY A 54 12.84 19.50 -16.26
N VAL A 55 12.35 18.73 -17.23
CA VAL A 55 13.04 18.59 -18.52
C VAL A 55 12.95 19.96 -19.21
N ARG A 56 14.05 20.71 -19.21
CA ARG A 56 14.17 22.03 -19.88
C ARG A 56 13.80 22.02 -21.37
N ASN A 57 13.60 20.82 -21.93
CA ASN A 57 13.43 20.51 -23.35
C ASN A 57 12.14 19.71 -23.62
N ARG A 58 11.03 20.03 -22.94
CA ARG A 58 9.75 19.30 -23.10
C ARG A 58 9.30 19.26 -24.56
N GLU A 59 9.25 20.42 -25.19
CA GLU A 59 8.71 20.59 -26.55
C GLU A 59 9.58 19.89 -27.60
N THR A 60 10.90 19.97 -27.47
CA THR A 60 11.82 19.31 -28.39
C THR A 60 11.78 17.79 -28.24
N LEU A 61 11.57 17.28 -27.03
CA LEU A 61 11.31 15.84 -26.81
C LEU A 61 9.97 15.39 -27.39
N LEU A 62 8.91 16.20 -27.28
CA LEU A 62 7.62 15.89 -27.90
C LEU A 62 7.75 15.80 -29.43
N ARG A 63 8.37 16.80 -30.07
CA ARG A 63 8.62 16.77 -31.53
C ARG A 63 9.42 15.54 -31.95
N ARG A 64 10.50 15.22 -31.23
CA ARG A 64 11.32 14.04 -31.51
C ARG A 64 10.54 12.72 -31.33
N ALA A 65 9.63 12.66 -30.35
CA ALA A 65 8.76 11.50 -30.16
C ALA A 65 7.76 11.34 -31.30
N GLU A 66 7.21 12.44 -31.82
CA GLU A 66 6.32 12.44 -32.99
C GLU A 66 7.05 12.04 -34.27
N GLU A 67 8.28 12.52 -34.48
CA GLU A 67 9.15 12.08 -35.58
C GLU A 67 9.44 10.58 -35.50
N ALA A 68 9.76 10.07 -34.31
CA ALA A 68 9.97 8.63 -34.10
C ALA A 68 8.69 7.81 -34.38
N MET A 69 7.51 8.33 -34.03
CA MET A 69 6.22 7.72 -34.37
C MET A 69 5.97 7.69 -35.89
N LYS A 70 6.27 8.80 -36.58
CA LYS A 70 6.17 8.89 -38.06
C LYS A 70 7.13 7.92 -38.74
N ALA A 71 8.35 7.78 -38.21
CA ALA A 71 9.38 6.86 -38.70
C ALA A 71 9.11 5.38 -38.33
N LYS A 72 7.96 5.05 -37.72
CA LYS A 72 7.59 3.72 -37.20
C LYS A 72 8.57 3.15 -36.16
N ARG A 73 9.45 3.98 -35.59
CA ARG A 73 10.38 3.62 -34.51
C ARG A 73 9.67 3.74 -33.16
N TYR A 74 8.70 2.86 -32.95
CA TYR A 74 7.81 2.96 -31.78
C TYR A 74 8.54 2.71 -30.46
N ALA A 75 9.59 1.88 -30.43
CA ALA A 75 10.40 1.63 -29.24
C ALA A 75 11.11 2.91 -28.75
N ASP A 76 11.68 3.68 -29.69
CA ASP A 76 12.33 4.95 -29.38
C ASP A 76 11.31 6.00 -28.89
N ALA A 77 10.14 6.06 -29.54
CA ALA A 77 9.05 6.93 -29.13
C ALA A 77 8.58 6.63 -27.70
N VAL A 78 8.40 5.35 -27.34
CA VAL A 78 8.09 4.90 -25.98
C VAL A 78 9.15 5.42 -25.01
N GLY A 79 10.44 5.25 -25.31
CA GLY A 79 11.54 5.73 -24.47
C GLY A 79 11.53 7.25 -24.25
N ILE A 80 11.14 8.04 -25.26
CA ILE A 80 11.05 9.49 -25.16
C ILE A 80 9.83 9.92 -24.33
N TYR A 81 8.66 9.34 -24.56
CA TYR A 81 7.46 9.63 -23.76
C TYR A 81 7.64 9.23 -22.28
N LEU A 82 8.39 8.17 -22.00
CA LEU A 82 8.75 7.78 -20.62
C LEU A 82 9.59 8.83 -19.91
N LYS A 83 10.52 9.48 -20.62
CA LYS A 83 11.34 10.57 -20.05
C LYS A 83 10.46 11.77 -19.70
N LEU A 84 9.49 12.09 -20.56
CA LEU A 84 8.51 13.16 -20.32
C LEU A 84 7.61 12.84 -19.12
N LEU A 85 7.06 11.62 -19.04
CA LEU A 85 6.19 11.20 -17.93
C LEU A 85 6.92 11.07 -16.58
N ARG A 86 8.22 10.75 -16.58
CA ARG A 86 9.04 10.76 -15.36
C ARG A 86 9.31 12.17 -14.83
N ALA A 87 9.37 13.14 -15.71
CA ALA A 87 9.53 14.55 -15.38
C ALA A 87 8.20 15.15 -14.91
N ASN A 88 7.15 14.95 -15.70
CA ASN A 88 5.80 15.43 -15.46
C ASN A 88 4.80 14.26 -15.58
N PRO A 89 4.42 13.63 -14.45
CA PRO A 89 3.49 12.49 -14.46
C PRO A 89 2.09 12.81 -14.99
N TRP A 90 1.72 14.10 -15.01
CA TRP A 90 0.39 14.60 -15.38
C TRP A 90 0.33 15.17 -16.80
N ASP A 91 1.38 14.99 -17.60
CA ASP A 91 1.44 15.48 -18.98
C ASP A 91 0.50 14.67 -19.89
N LYS A 92 -0.65 15.28 -20.25
CA LYS A 92 -1.71 14.67 -21.06
C LYS A 92 -1.23 14.29 -22.46
N ASP A 93 -0.37 15.11 -23.07
CA ASP A 93 0.12 14.89 -24.43
C ASP A 93 1.10 13.72 -24.45
N ALA A 94 2.03 13.70 -23.49
CA ALA A 94 2.99 12.61 -23.34
C ALA A 94 2.30 11.28 -23.01
N LEU A 95 1.25 11.31 -22.18
CA LEU A 95 0.48 10.12 -21.83
C LEU A 95 -0.27 9.55 -23.05
N LYS A 96 -0.93 10.41 -23.83
CA LYS A 96 -1.64 10.01 -25.06
C LYS A 96 -0.66 9.45 -26.10
N GLY A 97 0.50 10.09 -26.26
CA GLY A 97 1.58 9.63 -27.12
C GLY A 97 2.14 8.27 -26.70
N TYR A 98 2.39 8.09 -25.40
CA TYR A 98 2.85 6.83 -24.81
C TYR A 98 1.89 5.68 -25.07
N GLN A 99 0.58 5.88 -24.82
CA GLN A 99 -0.44 4.87 -25.04
C GLN A 99 -0.50 4.43 -26.51
N LYS A 100 -0.45 5.39 -27.44
CA LYS A 100 -0.41 5.11 -28.88
C LYS A 100 0.86 4.34 -29.25
N ALA A 101 2.03 4.77 -28.77
CA ALA A 101 3.31 4.14 -29.07
C ALA A 101 3.39 2.70 -28.54
N CYS A 102 2.88 2.43 -27.33
CA CYS A 102 2.79 1.07 -26.79
C CYS A 102 1.82 0.19 -27.58
N ARG A 103 0.65 0.72 -27.97
CA ARG A 103 -0.32 -0.02 -28.80
C ARG A 103 0.29 -0.42 -30.15
N LEU A 104 1.02 0.48 -30.79
CA LEU A 104 1.64 0.25 -32.09
C LEU A 104 2.90 -0.62 -32.03
N SER A 105 3.66 -0.55 -30.93
CA SER A 105 4.88 -1.37 -30.75
C SER A 105 4.62 -2.79 -30.29
N ARG A 106 3.35 -3.18 -30.02
CA ARG A 106 3.00 -4.44 -29.33
C ARG A 106 3.72 -4.61 -27.97
N HIS A 107 4.30 -3.55 -27.41
CA HIS A 107 4.82 -3.58 -26.05
C HIS A 107 3.65 -3.54 -25.07
N ARG A 108 3.66 -4.46 -24.08
CA ARG A 108 2.72 -4.44 -22.97
C ARG A 108 2.78 -3.06 -22.30
N LEU A 109 1.64 -2.40 -22.19
CA LEU A 109 1.50 -1.16 -21.44
C LEU A 109 1.87 -1.42 -19.98
N VAL A 110 3.09 -1.03 -19.59
CA VAL A 110 3.51 -0.97 -18.19
C VAL A 110 3.58 0.49 -17.84
N MET A 111 2.70 0.96 -16.96
CA MET A 111 2.83 2.32 -16.44
C MET A 111 4.14 2.42 -15.65
N PRO A 112 4.96 3.46 -15.87
CA PRO A 112 6.18 3.65 -15.12
C PRO A 112 5.77 4.09 -13.74
N THR A 113 5.59 3.13 -12.84
CA THR A 113 5.58 3.44 -11.43
C THR A 113 6.93 4.08 -11.11
N PRO A 114 6.97 5.15 -10.30
CA PRO A 114 8.23 5.68 -9.82
C PRO A 114 8.95 4.55 -9.11
N LYS A 115 9.96 3.97 -9.76
CA LYS A 115 10.86 3.02 -9.10
C LYS A 115 11.60 3.82 -8.04
N ILE A 116 11.11 3.74 -6.82
CA ILE A 116 11.87 4.05 -5.61
C ILE A 116 13.06 3.09 -5.68
N LYS A 117 14.19 3.57 -6.19
CA LYS A 117 15.44 2.82 -6.05
C LYS A 117 15.67 2.78 -4.54
N PRO A 118 15.67 1.60 -3.88
CA PRO A 118 16.14 1.55 -2.51
C PRO A 118 17.55 2.16 -2.52
N SER A 119 17.75 3.22 -1.75
CA SER A 119 19.03 3.90 -1.67
C SER A 119 20.07 2.86 -1.27
N ARG A 120 20.95 2.52 -2.21
CA ARG A 120 22.11 1.65 -2.02
C ARG A 120 23.19 2.37 -1.22
N THR A 121 22.85 2.89 -0.04
CA THR A 121 23.78 3.44 0.95
C THR A 121 23.07 3.53 2.30
N ALA A 122 23.12 2.46 3.09
CA ALA A 122 23.23 2.48 4.56
C ALA A 122 23.19 1.08 5.20
N HIS A 123 23.68 0.02 4.54
CA HIS A 123 24.03 -1.22 5.25
C HIS A 123 25.40 -1.70 4.78
N SER A 124 26.43 -0.87 5.00
CA SER A 124 27.79 -1.39 5.16
C SER A 124 27.96 -1.73 6.64
N LYS A 125 28.54 -2.90 6.92
CA LYS A 125 28.75 -3.55 8.22
C LYS A 125 27.57 -4.39 8.68
N MET A 126 27.55 -5.63 8.22
CA MET A 126 27.95 -6.78 9.06
C MET A 126 28.14 -7.95 8.11
N ALA A 127 29.41 -8.24 7.81
CA ALA A 127 29.78 -9.61 7.47
C ALA A 127 29.52 -10.46 8.71
N ARG A 128 28.71 -11.52 8.59
CA ARG A 128 29.08 -12.83 9.13
C ARG A 128 28.22 -13.94 8.50
N PRO A 129 28.83 -15.08 8.15
CA PRO A 129 28.13 -16.26 7.65
C PRO A 129 27.53 -17.02 8.84
N ARG A 130 26.22 -17.33 8.80
CA ARG A 130 25.54 -18.31 9.68
C ARG A 130 24.30 -18.80 8.92
N THR A 131 24.32 -19.88 8.12
CA THR A 131 24.38 -21.30 8.53
C THR A 131 23.73 -21.59 9.90
N SER A 132 22.66 -22.40 9.84
CA SER A 132 22.19 -23.34 10.87
C SER A 132 21.83 -22.88 12.30
N ALA A 133 21.89 -21.60 12.66
CA ALA A 133 21.51 -21.13 14.00
C ALA A 133 20.02 -20.69 14.15
N GLN A 134 19.32 -20.40 13.04
CA GLN A 134 17.94 -19.93 13.05
C GLN A 134 16.92 -21.01 13.49
N GLU A 135 17.31 -22.28 13.46
CA GLU A 135 16.47 -23.42 13.89
C GLU A 135 16.30 -23.49 15.42
N ARG A 136 17.15 -22.80 16.20
CA ARG A 136 17.14 -22.86 17.68
C ARG A 136 16.71 -21.55 18.37
N ALA A 137 16.16 -20.58 17.64
CA ALA A 137 15.47 -19.47 18.28
C ALA A 137 14.15 -20.01 18.87
N THR A 138 14.15 -20.26 20.18
CA THR A 138 12.93 -20.46 20.97
C THR A 138 12.06 -19.24 20.76
N SER A 139 10.94 -19.41 20.04
CA SER A 139 10.03 -18.31 19.75
C SER A 139 9.44 -17.85 21.07
N ALA A 140 9.39 -16.54 21.33
CA ALA A 140 8.76 -16.01 22.54
C ALA A 140 7.29 -16.48 22.68
N LEU A 141 6.65 -16.75 21.54
CA LEU A 141 5.28 -17.24 21.42
C LEU A 141 5.11 -18.78 21.57
N GLN A 142 6.21 -19.55 21.56
CA GLN A 142 6.18 -21.00 21.70
C GLN A 142 5.58 -21.49 23.02
N PRO A 143 5.95 -20.97 24.21
CA PRO A 143 5.36 -21.41 25.47
C PRO A 143 3.87 -21.10 25.56
N LEU A 144 3.44 -19.96 24.99
CA LEU A 144 2.03 -19.56 25.00
C LEU A 144 1.18 -20.47 24.09
N TYR A 145 1.73 -20.88 22.95
CA TYR A 145 1.11 -21.89 22.08
C TYR A 145 1.00 -23.26 22.77
N GLU A 146 2.06 -23.70 23.43
CA GLU A 146 2.08 -24.99 24.12
C GLU A 146 1.07 -25.04 25.28
N GLN A 147 0.94 -23.94 26.02
CA GLN A 147 -0.08 -23.80 27.07
C GLN A 147 -1.50 -23.86 26.49
N ALA A 148 -1.74 -23.26 25.32
CA ALA A 148 -3.03 -23.32 24.64
C ALA A 148 -3.37 -24.75 24.17
N GLU A 149 -2.38 -25.48 23.63
CA GLU A 149 -2.54 -26.89 23.22
C GLU A 149 -2.77 -27.82 24.43
N GLN A 150 -2.13 -27.56 25.57
CA GLN A 150 -2.39 -28.30 26.81
C GLN A 150 -3.84 -28.09 27.30
N ALA A 151 -4.33 -26.84 27.28
CA ALA A 151 -5.72 -26.54 27.64
C ALA A 151 -6.73 -27.15 26.66
N TYR A 152 -6.38 -27.23 25.37
CA TYR A 152 -7.18 -27.92 24.35
C TYR A 152 -7.26 -29.42 24.62
N LYS A 153 -6.11 -30.07 24.88
CA LYS A 153 -6.03 -31.50 25.21
C LYS A 153 -6.73 -31.84 26.52
N SER A 154 -6.69 -30.94 27.50
CA SER A 154 -7.38 -31.11 28.78
C SER A 154 -8.90 -30.93 28.69
N GLY A 155 -9.46 -30.67 27.50
CA GLY A 155 -10.90 -30.46 27.28
C GLY A 155 -11.43 -29.11 27.79
N ASN A 156 -10.55 -28.20 28.23
CA ASN A 156 -10.93 -26.88 28.73
C ASN A 156 -11.03 -25.88 27.57
N PHE A 157 -12.03 -26.08 26.70
CA PHE A 157 -12.17 -25.35 25.44
C PHE A 157 -12.28 -23.83 25.60
N LYS A 158 -12.97 -23.33 26.63
CA LYS A 158 -13.07 -21.88 26.93
C LYS A 158 -11.71 -21.27 27.27
N LYS A 159 -10.89 -21.99 28.04
CA LYS A 159 -9.53 -21.56 28.40
C LYS A 159 -8.60 -21.61 27.20
N ALA A 160 -8.72 -22.64 26.36
CA ALA A 160 -7.96 -22.77 25.13
C ALA A 160 -8.27 -21.63 24.15
N GLU A 161 -9.55 -21.28 23.96
CA GLU A 161 -9.96 -20.18 23.08
C GLU A 161 -9.36 -18.84 23.51
N LEU A 162 -9.41 -18.51 24.81
CA LEU A 162 -8.80 -17.29 25.35
C LEU A 162 -7.29 -17.25 25.11
N LEU A 163 -6.59 -18.36 25.34
CA LEU A 163 -5.14 -18.46 25.11
C LEU A 163 -4.79 -18.35 23.62
N TYR A 164 -5.59 -18.92 22.72
CA TYR A 164 -5.41 -18.74 21.28
C TYR A 164 -5.70 -17.31 20.83
N MET A 165 -6.68 -16.63 21.42
CA MET A 165 -6.94 -15.21 21.14
C MET A 165 -5.80 -14.30 21.61
N GLN A 166 -5.24 -14.58 22.78
CA GLN A 166 -4.04 -13.90 23.28
C GLN A 166 -2.83 -14.15 22.36
N LEU A 167 -2.67 -15.38 21.86
CA LEU A 167 -1.61 -15.70 20.90
C LEU A 167 -1.75 -14.89 19.61
N LEU A 168 -2.98 -14.66 19.13
CA LEU A 168 -3.22 -13.87 17.93
C LEU A 168 -2.86 -12.40 18.11
N SER A 169 -3.20 -11.78 19.26
CA SER A 169 -2.87 -10.38 19.50
C SER A 169 -1.35 -10.18 19.61
N GLU A 170 -0.67 -11.10 20.30
CA GLU A 170 0.77 -11.05 20.49
C GLU A 170 1.54 -11.38 19.21
N ALA A 171 1.04 -12.31 18.40
CA ALA A 171 1.63 -12.61 17.09
C ALA A 171 1.49 -11.47 16.07
N VAL A 172 0.45 -10.63 16.16
CA VAL A 172 0.28 -9.44 15.30
C VAL A 172 1.25 -8.34 15.69
N GLY A 173 1.57 -8.20 16.98
CA GLY A 173 2.54 -7.23 17.50
C GLY A 173 3.99 -7.70 17.49
N SER A 174 4.24 -9.00 17.35
CA SER A 174 5.58 -9.58 17.45
C SER A 174 6.41 -9.42 16.17
N THR A 175 7.68 -9.03 16.36
CA THR A 175 8.70 -8.94 15.30
C THR A 175 9.38 -10.29 15.02
N ASP A 176 8.94 -11.37 15.68
CA ASP A 176 9.52 -12.70 15.53
C ASP A 176 9.25 -13.30 14.14
N PRO A 177 10.22 -14.00 13.51
CA PRO A 177 10.00 -14.64 12.22
C PRO A 177 8.96 -15.78 12.28
N LYS A 178 8.79 -16.39 13.45
CA LYS A 178 7.85 -17.50 13.69
C LYS A 178 6.43 -17.02 14.08
N SER A 179 6.21 -15.72 14.32
CA SER A 179 4.90 -15.19 14.73
C SER A 179 3.79 -15.48 13.70
N SER A 180 4.13 -15.36 12.42
CA SER A 180 3.20 -15.63 11.31
C SER A 180 2.72 -17.08 11.27
N ILE A 181 3.54 -18.04 11.72
CA ILE A 181 3.20 -19.46 11.75
C ILE A 181 2.20 -19.71 12.89
N TYR A 182 2.51 -19.23 14.10
CA TYR A 182 1.62 -19.38 15.25
C TYR A 182 0.28 -18.67 15.05
N TYR A 183 0.27 -17.52 14.36
CA TYR A 183 -0.96 -16.82 14.00
C TYR A 183 -1.92 -17.67 13.14
N ARG A 184 -1.38 -18.42 12.17
CA ARG A 184 -2.19 -19.31 11.32
C ARG A 184 -2.75 -20.48 12.12
N LEU A 185 -1.89 -21.12 12.92
CA LEU A 185 -2.28 -22.25 13.76
C LEU A 185 -3.38 -21.88 14.77
N ALA A 186 -3.25 -20.75 15.46
CA ALA A 186 -4.26 -20.30 16.42
C ALA A 186 -5.63 -20.02 15.75
N LYS A 187 -5.64 -19.46 14.54
CA LYS A 187 -6.89 -19.24 13.78
C LYS A 187 -7.57 -20.55 13.42
N GLU A 188 -6.82 -21.55 12.98
CA GLU A 188 -7.36 -22.87 12.66
C GLU A 188 -7.96 -23.53 13.91
N ARG A 189 -7.25 -23.46 15.04
CA ARG A 189 -7.73 -24.00 16.32
C ARG A 189 -9.00 -23.34 16.83
N ILE A 190 -9.12 -22.00 16.74
CA ILE A 190 -10.36 -21.31 17.11
C ILE A 190 -11.52 -21.74 16.22
N LYS A 191 -11.28 -21.94 14.91
CA LYS A 191 -12.29 -22.43 13.98
C LYS A 191 -12.76 -23.84 14.36
N GLU A 192 -11.84 -24.75 14.67
CA GLU A 192 -12.16 -26.10 15.15
C GLU A 192 -12.95 -26.08 16.47
N LEU A 193 -12.55 -25.22 17.43
CA LEU A 193 -13.27 -25.04 18.70
C LEU A 193 -14.71 -24.57 18.46
N SER A 194 -14.91 -23.62 17.54
CA SER A 194 -16.23 -23.13 17.17
C SER A 194 -17.11 -24.21 16.52
N GLN A 195 -16.51 -25.15 15.79
CA GLN A 195 -17.22 -26.28 15.18
C GLN A 195 -17.59 -27.32 16.24
N LYS A 196 -16.65 -27.69 17.11
CA LYS A 196 -16.91 -28.61 18.24
C LYS A 196 -17.94 -28.07 19.23
N ALA A 197 -18.00 -26.74 19.42
CA ALA A 197 -19.02 -26.11 20.25
C ALA A 197 -20.42 -26.22 19.63
N LYS A 198 -20.53 -26.15 18.30
CA LYS A 198 -21.80 -26.33 17.56
C LYS A 198 -22.28 -27.79 17.56
N GLU A 199 -21.37 -28.76 17.53
CA GLU A 199 -21.73 -30.19 17.59
C GLU A 199 -22.18 -30.66 18.99
N LYS A 200 -21.79 -29.95 20.06
CA LYS A 200 -22.15 -30.31 21.44
C LYS A 200 -23.39 -29.62 22.01
N GLN A 201 -24.08 -28.79 21.22
CA GLN A 201 -25.40 -28.26 21.59
C GLN A 201 -26.47 -29.11 20.89
N PRO A 202 -27.13 -30.05 21.59
CA PRO A 202 -28.36 -30.67 21.10
C PRO A 202 -29.54 -29.68 21.07
#